data_AF-A0A9D1XST9-F1
#
_entry.id   AF-A0A9D1XST9-F1
#
_cell.length_a   1.000
_cell.length_b   1.000
_cell.length_c   1.000
_cell.angle_alpha   90.00
_cell.angle_beta   90.00
_cell.angle_gamma   90.00
#
_symmetry.space_group_name_H-M   'P 1'
#
loop_
_entity.id
_entity.type
_entity.pdbx_description
1 polymer ?
#
loop_
_entity_poly.entity_id
_entity_poly.type
_entity_poly.pdbx_seq_one_letter_code
_entity_poly.pdbx_strand_id
1 'polypeptide(L)'
;MGLTDENKRMISWCYREWKKEFLSWLGKCYEELSREDVEDAYQEAFVALCENVASGKYEKRASCSLKTYLFQIGINKTIDRLREKGRDIDVPRLEDLLFDVSGRDERVYDVVARMSSPCRDILFAFYWDRFSLEEIACQLEYKDAAVVKSQKYRCMRKVADLLRKMGIVNQ
;
A
#
# COMPACT_ATOMS: atom_id res chain seq x y z
N MET A 1 -19.57 24.00 -8.02
CA MET A 1 -18.40 24.15 -8.93
C MET A 1 -18.33 22.88 -9.77
N GLY A 2 -18.50 22.97 -11.09
CA GLY A 2 -18.41 21.81 -11.99
C GLY A 2 -16.95 21.48 -12.33
N LEU A 3 -16.66 20.20 -12.59
CA LEU A 3 -15.36 19.76 -13.12
C LEU A 3 -15.11 20.42 -14.49
N THR A 4 -13.96 21.07 -14.67
CA THR A 4 -13.53 21.62 -15.96
C THR A 4 -13.30 20.51 -16.99
N ASP A 5 -13.38 20.82 -18.28
CA ASP A 5 -13.13 19.82 -19.34
C ASP A 5 -11.69 19.31 -19.35
N GLU A 6 -10.73 20.14 -18.92
CA GLU A 6 -9.35 19.73 -18.67
C GLU A 6 -9.26 18.69 -17.53
N ASN A 7 -9.96 18.91 -16.42
CA ASN A 7 -10.00 17.97 -15.31
C ASN A 7 -10.60 16.63 -15.74
N LYS A 8 -11.67 16.64 -16.55
CA LYS A 8 -12.28 15.41 -17.10
C LYS A 8 -11.30 14.63 -17.97
N ARG A 9 -10.52 15.31 -18.81
CA ARG A 9 -9.50 14.67 -19.66
C ARG A 9 -8.39 14.05 -18.81
N MET A 10 -7.91 14.76 -17.80
CA MET A 10 -6.88 14.27 -16.87
C MET A 10 -7.36 13.05 -16.09
N ILE A 11 -8.57 13.08 -15.53
CA ILE A 11 -9.16 11.95 -14.79
C ILE A 11 -9.30 10.73 -15.71
N SER A 12 -9.80 10.94 -16.94
CA SER A 12 -9.95 9.88 -17.93
C SER A 12 -8.60 9.28 -18.35
N TRP A 13 -7.55 10.09 -18.43
CA TRP A 13 -6.19 9.62 -18.66
C TRP A 13 -5.67 8.79 -17.49
N CYS A 14 -5.77 9.29 -16.24
CA CYS A 14 -5.34 8.54 -15.04
C CYS A 14 -6.04 7.18 -14.94
N TYR A 15 -7.35 7.14 -15.23
CA TYR A 15 -8.11 5.89 -15.26
C TYR A 15 -7.52 4.89 -16.26
N ARG A 16 -7.21 5.31 -17.49
CA ARG A 16 -6.67 4.38 -18.50
C ARG A 16 -5.25 3.93 -18.19
N GLU A 17 -4.39 4.85 -17.77
CA GLU A 17 -2.98 4.54 -17.51
C GLU A 17 -2.82 3.61 -16.32
N TRP A 18 -3.49 3.91 -15.19
CA TRP A 18 -3.32 3.12 -13.98
C TRP A 18 -4.06 1.77 -14.04
N LYS A 19 -5.07 1.62 -14.91
CA LYS A 19 -5.82 0.36 -15.08
C LYS A 19 -4.88 -0.78 -15.43
N LYS A 20 -4.01 -0.63 -16.43
CA LYS A 20 -3.14 -1.73 -16.89
C LYS A 20 -2.27 -2.30 -15.77
N GLU A 21 -1.62 -1.41 -15.02
CA GLU A 21 -0.74 -1.80 -13.92
C GLU A 21 -1.54 -2.41 -12.76
N PHE A 22 -2.70 -1.86 -12.44
CA PHE A 22 -3.57 -2.40 -11.40
C PHE A 22 -4.08 -3.80 -11.75
N LEU A 23 -4.58 -4.00 -12.98
CA LEU A 23 -5.08 -5.30 -13.41
C LEU A 23 -3.97 -6.36 -13.38
N SER A 24 -2.79 -6.02 -13.88
CA SER A 24 -1.64 -6.92 -13.87
C SER A 24 -1.21 -7.27 -12.45
N TRP A 25 -1.16 -6.27 -11.58
CA TRP A 25 -0.71 -6.45 -10.20
C TRP A 25 -1.72 -7.25 -9.38
N LEU A 26 -2.99 -6.81 -9.37
CA LEU A 26 -4.03 -7.45 -8.56
C LEU A 26 -4.32 -8.88 -9.05
N GLY A 27 -4.34 -9.11 -10.37
CA GLY A 27 -4.50 -10.47 -10.92
C GLY A 27 -3.32 -11.41 -10.60
N LYS A 28 -2.09 -10.87 -10.45
CA LYS A 28 -0.93 -11.65 -10.00
C LYS A 28 -1.02 -11.99 -8.51
N CYS A 29 -1.49 -11.06 -7.68
CA CYS A 29 -1.52 -11.26 -6.24
C CYS A 29 -2.74 -12.08 -5.77
N TYR A 30 -3.79 -12.15 -6.58
CA TYR A 30 -5.02 -12.91 -6.31
C TYR A 30 -5.44 -13.69 -7.57
N GLU A 31 -4.72 -14.78 -7.86
CA GLU A 31 -4.91 -15.62 -9.06
C GLU A 31 -6.30 -16.25 -9.17
N GLU A 32 -7.02 -16.35 -8.04
CA GLU A 32 -8.41 -16.80 -7.97
C GLU A 32 -9.44 -15.84 -8.61
N LEU A 33 -9.08 -14.59 -8.84
CA LEU A 33 -10.00 -13.59 -9.36
C LEU A 33 -10.10 -13.75 -10.88
N SER A 34 -11.34 -13.76 -11.39
CA SER A 34 -11.52 -13.63 -12.82
C SER A 34 -11.07 -12.25 -13.29
N ARG A 35 -10.74 -12.13 -14.57
CA ARG A 35 -10.42 -10.82 -15.16
C ARG A 35 -11.54 -9.80 -14.92
N GLU A 36 -12.80 -10.25 -14.97
CA GLU A 36 -13.97 -9.42 -14.69
C GLU A 36 -13.99 -8.92 -13.24
N ASP A 37 -13.73 -9.80 -12.26
CA ASP A 37 -13.62 -9.42 -10.84
C ASP A 37 -12.56 -8.32 -10.63
N VAL A 38 -11.40 -8.45 -11.28
CA VAL A 38 -10.28 -7.49 -11.20
C VAL A 38 -10.63 -6.16 -11.88
N GLU A 39 -11.32 -6.20 -13.03
CA GLU A 39 -11.78 -4.99 -13.73
C GLU A 39 -12.85 -4.23 -12.95
N ASP A 40 -13.76 -4.94 -12.29
CA ASP A 40 -14.78 -4.35 -11.42
C ASP A 40 -14.17 -3.74 -10.16
N ALA A 41 -13.22 -4.45 -9.53
CA ALA A 41 -12.48 -3.93 -8.39
C ALA A 41 -11.76 -2.62 -8.75
N TYR A 42 -11.17 -2.53 -9.95
CA TYR A 42 -10.54 -1.30 -10.44
C TYR A 42 -11.55 -0.16 -10.60
N GLN A 43 -12.70 -0.43 -11.23
CA GLN A 43 -13.73 0.59 -11.45
C GLN A 43 -14.22 1.16 -10.12
N GLU A 44 -14.58 0.31 -9.18
CA GLU A 44 -15.05 0.73 -7.87
C GLU A 44 -13.97 1.47 -7.08
N ALA A 45 -12.72 1.01 -7.15
CA ALA A 45 -11.61 1.65 -6.46
C ALA A 45 -11.35 3.06 -7.02
N PHE A 46 -11.45 3.23 -8.34
CA PHE A 46 -11.24 4.53 -8.97
C PHE A 46 -12.37 5.52 -8.69
N VAL A 47 -13.62 5.06 -8.62
CA VAL A 47 -14.76 5.89 -8.18
C VAL A 47 -14.53 6.34 -6.74
N ALA A 48 -14.23 5.41 -5.83
CA ALA A 48 -13.95 5.73 -4.43
C ALA A 48 -12.74 6.65 -4.25
N LEU A 49 -11.70 6.54 -5.09
CA LEU A 49 -10.59 7.49 -5.13
C LEU A 49 -11.08 8.90 -5.45
N CYS A 50 -11.87 9.05 -6.51
CA CYS A 50 -12.42 10.35 -6.92
C CYS A 50 -13.25 10.97 -5.80
N GLU A 51 -14.10 10.17 -5.13
CA GLU A 51 -14.92 10.61 -4.01
C GLU A 51 -14.09 11.01 -2.79
N ASN A 52 -13.07 10.22 -2.43
CA ASN A 52 -12.18 10.53 -1.31
C ASN A 52 -11.38 11.82 -1.58
N VAL A 53 -10.96 12.06 -2.82
CA VAL A 53 -10.29 13.32 -3.20
C VAL A 53 -11.27 14.49 -3.16
N ALA A 54 -12.46 14.34 -3.73
CA ALA A 54 -13.47 15.41 -3.78
C ALA A 54 -14.00 15.80 -2.40
N SER A 55 -14.09 14.85 -1.48
CA SER A 55 -14.53 15.06 -0.09
C SER A 55 -13.42 15.52 0.86
N GLY A 56 -12.16 15.60 0.39
CA GLY A 56 -11.00 15.94 1.23
C GLY A 56 -10.54 14.82 2.17
N LYS A 57 -11.07 13.60 2.03
CA LYS A 57 -10.65 12.43 2.82
C LYS A 57 -9.27 11.91 2.41
N TYR A 58 -8.82 12.17 1.17
CA TYR A 58 -7.45 11.89 0.75
C TYR A 58 -6.50 13.00 1.24
N GLU A 59 -5.58 12.61 2.11
CA GLU A 59 -4.44 13.46 2.50
C GLU A 59 -3.20 12.99 1.76
N LYS A 60 -2.60 13.88 0.97
CA LYS A 60 -1.35 13.60 0.27
C LYS A 60 -0.22 13.40 1.29
N ARG A 61 0.31 12.18 1.36
CA ARG A 61 1.49 11.85 2.17
C ARG A 61 2.68 11.70 1.24
N ALA A 62 3.87 12.02 1.73
CA ALA A 62 5.09 11.91 0.93
C ALA A 62 5.38 10.46 0.49
N SER A 63 4.87 9.45 1.21
CA SER A 63 5.04 8.03 0.88
C SER A 63 3.90 7.45 0.04
N CYS A 64 2.72 8.06 0.05
CA CYS A 64 1.51 7.47 -0.54
C CYS A 64 1.03 8.32 -1.72
N SER A 65 1.42 7.91 -2.92
CA SER A 65 0.91 8.52 -4.16
C SER A 65 -0.59 8.25 -4.33
N LEU A 66 -1.29 9.07 -5.12
CA LEU A 66 -2.70 8.82 -5.48
C LEU A 66 -2.90 7.42 -6.08
N LYS A 67 -1.91 6.94 -6.86
CA LYS A 67 -1.92 5.61 -7.45
C LYS A 67 -1.76 4.53 -6.39
N THR A 68 -0.87 4.71 -5.42
CA THR A 68 -0.72 3.78 -4.29
C THR A 68 -2.02 3.71 -3.46
N TYR A 69 -2.63 4.87 -3.22
CA TYR A 69 -3.91 4.94 -2.52
C TYR A 69 -5.04 4.23 -3.29
N LEU A 70 -5.08 4.38 -4.62
CA LEU A 70 -5.99 3.62 -5.48
C LEU A 70 -5.82 2.11 -5.32
N PHE A 71 -4.58 1.63 -5.32
CA PHE A 71 -4.28 0.21 -5.14
C PHE A 71 -4.79 -0.27 -3.78
N GLN A 72 -4.56 0.48 -2.71
CA GLN A 72 -5.06 0.13 -1.38
C GLN A 72 -6.60 0.04 -1.31
N ILE A 73 -7.32 0.97 -1.93
CA ILE A 73 -8.78 0.91 -2.00
C ILE A 73 -9.23 -0.37 -2.71
N GLY A 74 -8.58 -0.70 -3.83
CA GLY A 74 -8.87 -1.91 -4.59
C GLY A 74 -8.62 -3.19 -3.82
N ILE A 75 -7.50 -3.28 -3.08
CA ILE A 75 -7.17 -4.42 -2.23
C ILE A 75 -8.23 -4.63 -1.15
N ASN A 76 -8.59 -3.57 -0.43
CA ASN A 76 -9.58 -3.66 0.64
C ASN A 76 -10.92 -4.21 0.09
N LYS A 77 -11.37 -3.70 -1.06
CA LYS A 77 -12.57 -4.19 -1.75
C LYS A 77 -12.46 -5.66 -2.16
N THR A 78 -11.30 -6.06 -2.68
CA THR A 78 -11.03 -7.46 -3.04
C THR A 78 -11.08 -8.37 -1.83
N ILE A 79 -10.45 -7.99 -0.72
CA ILE A 79 -10.46 -8.76 0.53
C ILE A 79 -11.88 -8.91 1.06
N ASP A 80 -12.67 -7.84 1.06
CA ASP A 80 -14.07 -7.88 1.50
C ASP A 80 -14.90 -8.85 0.64
N ARG A 81 -14.75 -8.81 -0.70
CA ARG A 81 -15.41 -9.76 -1.62
C ARG A 81 -14.97 -11.21 -1.39
N LEU A 82 -13.70 -11.45 -1.12
CA LEU A 82 -13.18 -12.80 -0.87
C LEU A 82 -13.70 -13.36 0.46
N ARG A 83 -13.85 -12.51 1.49
CA ARG A 83 -14.49 -12.87 2.76
C ARG A 83 -15.97 -13.19 2.59
N GLU A 84 -16.72 -12.41 1.80
CA GLU A 84 -18.12 -12.68 1.48
C GLU A 84 -18.30 -14.03 0.78
N LYS A 85 -17.34 -14.44 -0.06
CA LYS A 85 -17.28 -15.76 -0.71
C LYS A 85 -16.81 -16.89 0.23
N GLY A 86 -16.68 -16.63 1.54
CA GLY A 86 -16.36 -17.63 2.56
C GLY A 86 -14.89 -18.07 2.59
N ARG A 87 -13.98 -17.28 2.02
CA ARG A 87 -12.54 -17.58 2.04
C ARG A 87 -11.87 -16.86 3.20
N ASP A 88 -11.20 -17.63 4.04
CA ASP A 88 -10.44 -17.10 5.17
C ASP A 88 -9.11 -16.55 4.62
N ILE A 89 -9.06 -15.24 4.43
CA ILE A 89 -7.79 -14.54 4.18
C ILE A 89 -7.25 -14.17 5.54
N ASP A 90 -6.24 -14.92 5.97
CA ASP A 90 -5.45 -14.60 7.15
C ASP A 90 -4.68 -13.31 6.86
N VAL A 91 -5.30 -12.17 7.17
CA VAL A 91 -4.62 -10.87 7.16
C VAL A 91 -3.72 -10.89 8.40
N PRO A 92 -2.38 -10.98 8.29
CA PRO A 92 -1.54 -11.19 9.46
C PRO A 92 -1.55 -9.95 10.36
N ARG A 93 -2.45 -9.94 11.36
CA ARG A 93 -2.43 -8.99 12.48
C ARG A 93 -1.69 -9.63 13.63
N LEU A 94 -0.38 -9.40 13.74
CA LEU A 94 0.34 -9.80 14.96
C LEU A 94 1.57 -8.97 15.37
N GLU A 95 1.99 -7.94 14.64
CA GLU A 95 3.19 -7.16 15.06
C GLU A 95 2.87 -5.73 15.54
N ASP A 96 1.64 -5.52 16.03
CA ASP A 96 1.19 -4.37 16.82
C ASP A 96 1.91 -4.20 18.18
N LEU A 97 3.11 -4.78 18.38
CA LEU A 97 3.77 -4.80 19.70
C LEU A 97 5.26 -4.45 19.74
N LEU A 98 5.88 -3.97 18.65
CA LEU A 98 7.27 -3.47 18.72
C LEU A 98 7.50 -2.08 18.11
N PHE A 99 6.48 -1.46 17.50
CA PHE A 99 6.55 -0.10 16.99
C PHE A 99 5.19 0.60 17.15
N ASP A 100 4.84 0.92 18.40
CA ASP A 100 3.91 2.02 18.70
C ASP A 100 4.58 3.38 18.41
N VAL A 101 5.09 3.49 17.18
CA VAL A 101 5.51 4.74 16.55
C VAL A 101 4.67 4.85 15.27
N SER A 102 3.38 4.58 15.42
CA SER A 102 2.41 4.54 14.35
C SER A 102 2.21 5.97 13.82
N GLY A 103 3.00 6.33 12.80
CA GLY A 103 2.72 7.44 11.89
C GLY A 103 2.73 8.87 12.47
N ARG A 104 3.17 9.08 13.72
CA ARG A 104 3.26 10.43 14.33
C ARG A 104 4.67 10.98 14.50
N ASP A 105 5.70 10.15 14.40
CA ASP A 105 7.08 10.64 14.51
C ASP A 105 7.67 10.84 13.11
N GLU A 106 7.64 12.10 12.63
CA GLU A 106 8.24 12.51 11.36
C GLU A 106 9.70 12.06 11.22
N ARG A 107 10.43 11.88 12.34
CA ARG A 107 11.82 11.45 12.31
C ARG A 107 11.98 10.00 11.85
N VAL A 108 11.03 9.11 12.17
CA VAL A 108 11.05 7.72 11.70
C VAL A 108 10.77 7.68 10.21
N TYR A 109 9.81 8.48 9.74
CA TYR A 109 9.52 8.62 8.33
C TYR A 109 10.77 9.03 7.55
N ASP A 110 11.46 10.08 7.99
CA ASP A 110 12.66 10.60 7.33
C ASP A 110 13.80 9.59 7.29
N VAL A 111 13.99 8.82 8.37
CA VAL A 111 14.99 7.76 8.40
C VAL A 111 14.68 6.70 7.36
N VAL A 112 13.43 6.20 7.32
CA VAL A 112 13.01 5.18 6.35
C VAL A 112 13.10 5.72 4.92
N ALA A 113 12.69 6.97 4.69
CA ALA A 113 12.74 7.63 3.38
C ALA A 113 14.16 7.69 2.79
N ARG A 114 15.18 7.80 3.66
CA ARG A 114 16.60 7.84 3.28
C ARG A 114 17.24 6.46 3.14
N MET A 115 16.56 5.38 3.51
CA MET A 115 17.07 4.03 3.32
C MET A 115 17.08 3.65 1.83
N SER A 116 17.97 2.74 1.46
CA SER A 116 17.95 2.12 0.13
C SER A 116 16.86 1.05 0.04
N SER A 117 16.45 0.76 -1.19
CA SER A 117 15.75 -0.49 -1.52
C SER A 117 16.64 -1.70 -1.11
N PRO A 118 16.08 -2.81 -0.62
CA PRO A 118 14.64 -3.10 -0.48
C PRO A 118 14.01 -2.60 0.82
N CYS A 119 14.78 -2.08 1.78
CA CYS A 119 14.26 -1.75 3.10
C CYS A 119 13.26 -0.61 3.10
N ARG A 120 13.55 0.47 2.37
CA ARG A 120 12.61 1.58 2.21
C ARG A 120 11.27 1.09 1.67
N ASP A 121 11.31 0.30 0.61
CA ASP A 121 10.11 -0.10 -0.13
C ASP A 121 9.25 -1.07 0.70
N ILE A 122 9.86 -2.07 1.36
CA ILE A 122 9.15 -2.99 2.26
C ILE A 122 8.50 -2.25 3.43
N LEU A 123 9.23 -1.33 4.06
CA LEU A 123 8.74 -0.62 5.24
C LEU A 123 7.64 0.37 4.89
N PHE A 124 7.73 1.10 3.77
CA PHE A 124 6.64 1.94 3.30
C PHE A 124 5.40 1.12 2.93
N ALA A 125 5.59 0.05 2.16
CA ALA A 125 4.49 -0.81 1.76
C ALA A 125 3.73 -1.37 2.97
N PHE A 126 4.45 -1.85 3.99
CA PHE A 126 3.83 -2.43 5.19
C PHE A 126 3.22 -1.38 6.13
N TYR A 127 3.99 -0.36 6.52
CA TYR A 127 3.57 0.55 7.60
C TYR A 127 2.78 1.76 7.11
N TRP A 128 3.01 2.24 5.88
CA TRP A 128 2.31 3.42 5.35
C TRP A 128 1.23 3.06 4.36
N ASP A 129 1.52 2.16 3.41
CA ASP A 129 0.55 1.77 2.39
C ASP A 129 -0.42 0.72 2.92
N ARG A 130 -0.03 -0.04 3.95
CA ARG A 130 -0.84 -1.09 4.63
C ARG A 130 -1.02 -2.35 3.79
N PHE A 131 -0.04 -2.67 2.94
CA PHE A 131 -0.01 -3.94 2.24
C PHE A 131 0.33 -5.11 3.17
N SER A 132 -0.30 -6.26 2.91
CA SER A 132 0.02 -7.53 3.55
C SER A 132 1.41 -8.03 3.13
N LEU A 133 1.95 -9.02 3.83
CA LEU A 133 3.28 -9.57 3.48
C LEU A 133 3.25 -10.29 2.13
N GLU A 134 2.11 -10.88 1.81
CA GLU A 134 1.79 -11.56 0.56
C GLU A 134 1.75 -10.55 -0.60
N GLU A 135 1.04 -9.43 -0.42
CA GLU A 135 0.99 -8.32 -1.39
C GLU A 135 2.37 -7.71 -1.62
N ILE A 136 3.15 -7.50 -0.55
CA ILE A 136 4.52 -6.98 -0.65
C ILE A 136 5.41 -8.00 -1.39
N ALA A 137 5.24 -9.29 -1.14
CA ALA A 137 5.99 -10.33 -1.84
C ALA A 137 5.69 -10.30 -3.34
N CYS A 138 4.41 -10.22 -3.69
CA CYS A 138 3.93 -10.12 -5.06
C CYS A 138 4.47 -8.85 -5.78
N GLN A 139 4.42 -7.70 -5.11
CA GLN A 139 4.83 -6.39 -5.64
C GLN A 139 6.35 -6.26 -5.82
N LEU A 140 7.12 -6.70 -4.82
CA LEU A 140 8.58 -6.60 -4.83
C LEU A 140 9.27 -7.87 -5.36
N GLU A 141 8.49 -8.78 -5.94
CA GLU A 141 8.95 -10.02 -6.58
C GLU A 141 9.75 -10.93 -5.65
N TYR A 142 9.39 -10.97 -4.37
CA TYR A 142 9.89 -11.98 -3.44
C TYR A 142 9.18 -13.31 -3.66
N LYS A 143 9.88 -14.39 -3.30
CA LYS A 143 9.36 -15.76 -3.40
C LYS A 143 8.06 -15.96 -2.63
N ASP A 144 8.00 -15.45 -1.39
CA ASP A 144 6.86 -15.64 -0.49
C ASP A 144 6.87 -14.60 0.65
N ALA A 145 5.75 -14.54 1.38
CA ALA A 145 5.56 -13.67 2.53
C ALA A 145 6.56 -13.95 3.67
N ALA A 146 7.08 -15.17 3.81
CA ALA A 146 8.05 -15.52 4.85
C ALA A 146 9.42 -14.87 4.59
N VAL A 147 9.84 -14.79 3.32
CA VAL A 147 11.03 -14.03 2.91
C VAL A 147 10.84 -12.54 3.21
N VAL A 148 9.67 -11.98 2.88
CA VAL A 148 9.35 -10.57 3.17
C VAL A 148 9.36 -10.32 4.68
N LYS A 149 8.73 -11.17 5.49
CA LYS A 149 8.73 -11.06 6.96
C LYS A 149 10.14 -11.01 7.52
N SER A 150 11.00 -11.93 7.07
CA SER A 150 12.40 -12.00 7.48
C SER A 150 13.19 -10.76 7.06
N GLN A 151 12.95 -10.25 5.85
CA GLN A 151 13.59 -9.03 5.36
C GLN A 151 13.09 -7.79 6.09
N LYS A 152 11.77 -7.68 6.35
CA LYS A 152 11.16 -6.61 7.14
C LYS A 152 11.80 -6.53 8.51
N TYR A 153 11.96 -7.66 9.20
CA TYR A 153 12.64 -7.72 10.49
C TYR A 153 14.08 -7.16 10.41
N ARG A 154 14.87 -7.59 9.41
CA ARG A 154 16.23 -7.06 9.20
C ARG A 154 16.23 -5.55 8.92
N CYS A 155 15.27 -5.06 8.16
CA CYS A 155 15.14 -3.63 7.86
C CYS A 155 14.75 -2.82 9.10
N MET A 156 13.84 -3.32 9.94
CA MET A 156 13.49 -2.69 11.22
C MET A 156 14.67 -2.59 12.17
N ARG A 157 15.54 -3.62 12.23
CA ARG A 157 16.79 -3.54 13.00
C ARG A 157 17.70 -2.42 12.52
N LYS A 158 17.82 -2.22 11.19
CA LYS A 158 18.59 -1.11 10.62
C LYS A 158 18.00 0.25 10.99
N VAL A 159 16.67 0.40 10.96
CA VAL A 159 15.99 1.64 11.40
C VAL A 159 16.32 1.93 12.86
N ALA A 160 16.18 0.94 13.75
CA ALA A 160 16.50 1.11 15.16
C ALA A 160 17.96 1.54 15.38
N ASP A 161 18.91 0.95 14.66
CA ASP A 161 20.33 1.32 14.76
C ASP A 161 20.61 2.73 14.22
N LEU A 162 19.94 3.16 13.15
CA LEU A 162 20.05 4.53 12.63
C LEU A 162 19.48 5.55 13.62
N LEU A 163 18.30 5.28 14.18
CA LEU A 163 17.67 6.16 15.17
C LEU A 163 18.54 6.30 16.43
N ARG A 164 19.17 5.22 16.90
CA ARG A 164 20.15 5.25 18.00
C ARG A 164 21.36 6.12 17.66
N LYS A 165 21.96 5.94 16.48
CA LYS A 165 23.12 6.75 16.02
C LYS A 165 22.78 8.24 15.93
N MET A 166 21.52 8.57 15.64
CA MET A 166 21.02 9.94 15.57
C MET A 166 20.59 10.50 16.94
N GLY A 167 20.69 9.73 18.03
CA GLY A 167 20.30 10.17 19.37
C GLY A 167 18.79 10.33 19.56
N ILE A 168 17.97 9.75 18.66
CA ILE A 168 16.50 9.90 18.68
C ILE A 168 15.87 8.95 19.72
N VAL A 169 16.52 7.83 20.03
CA VAL A 169 16.05 6.84 20.99
C VAL A 169 17.14 6.60 22.03
N ASN A 170 16.86 6.91 23.29
CA ASN A 170 17.73 6.60 24.44
C ASN A 170 17.43 5.20 24.97
N GLN A 171 18.45 4.58 25.56
CA GLN A 171 18.48 3.21 26.10
C GLN A 171 17.23 2.79 26.87
#